data_AF-A0A0C3NR46-F1
#
_entry.id   AF-A0A0C3NR46-F1
#
_cell.length_a   1.000
_cell.length_b   1.000
_cell.length_c   1.000
_cell.angle_alpha   90.00
_cell.angle_beta   90.00
_cell.angle_gamma   90.00
#
_symmetry.space_group_name_H-M   'P 1'
#
loop_
_entity.id
_entity.type
_entity.pdbx_description
1 polymer ?
#
loop_
_entity_poly.entity_id
_entity_poly.type
_entity_poly.pdbx_seq_one_letter_code
_entity_poly.pdbx_strand_id
1 'polypeptide(L)'
;MKIIAALLLLTMITGCSTVGGTRGGSGMAALECGAVGAGLAAAICLAAGGNAATCAGAAAGGGLLGAGACYTYAEKYEKRRQELAGKEDDLDARLKYVRGLNEDSKKSNEELNKRVTQVSKHTDTVVAQIEQGTISQQKLAKEREALLNEEKLANDQVALEKSALEDMKRFQAEQKRKTGADSAAHAELDAEIKKQQRLLEETQRQTSALASQRQRI
;
A
#
# COMPACT_ATOMS: atom_id res chain seq x y z
N MET A 1 20.39 39.22 -53.18
CA MET A 1 20.40 39.73 -51.78
C MET A 1 19.04 39.52 -51.15
N LYS A 2 19.04 39.21 -49.86
CA LYS A 2 17.93 39.03 -48.89
C LYS A 2 17.22 37.66 -48.91
N ILE A 3 17.80 36.80 -48.08
CA ILE A 3 17.33 35.53 -47.53
C ILE A 3 16.23 35.84 -46.50
N ILE A 4 15.09 35.15 -46.55
CA ILE A 4 14.10 35.13 -45.47
C ILE A 4 14.18 33.74 -44.83
N ALA A 5 14.70 33.73 -43.60
CA ALA A 5 14.83 32.57 -42.75
C ALA A 5 13.45 32.20 -42.17
N ALA A 6 12.95 31.01 -42.51
CA ALA A 6 11.85 30.38 -41.80
C ALA A 6 12.42 29.44 -40.73
N LEU A 7 12.27 29.85 -39.47
CA LEU A 7 12.63 29.07 -38.30
C LEU A 7 11.81 27.77 -38.25
N LEU A 8 12.49 26.64 -38.44
CA LEU A 8 12.00 25.29 -38.23
C LEU A 8 12.16 24.96 -36.73
N LEU A 9 11.08 25.13 -35.97
CA LEU A 9 11.00 24.74 -34.55
C LEU A 9 10.69 23.23 -34.47
N LEU A 10 11.76 22.42 -34.45
CA LEU A 10 11.72 21.01 -34.09
C LEU A 10 11.40 20.89 -32.59
N THR A 11 10.17 20.51 -32.24
CA THR A 11 9.84 20.08 -30.88
C THR A 11 10.22 18.60 -30.75
N MET A 12 11.35 18.33 -30.09
CA MET A 12 11.70 16.98 -29.67
C MET A 12 10.74 16.55 -28.56
N ILE A 13 9.83 15.63 -28.90
CA ILE A 13 9.11 14.83 -27.91
C ILE A 13 10.12 13.81 -27.37
N THR A 14 10.75 14.13 -26.24
CA THR A 14 11.50 13.15 -25.44
C THR A 14 10.50 12.25 -24.71
N GLY A 15 10.04 11.22 -25.40
CA GLY A 15 9.43 10.06 -24.78
C GLY A 15 10.49 9.26 -24.02
N CYS A 16 10.69 9.55 -22.74
CA CYS A 16 11.36 8.63 -21.82
C CYS A 16 10.33 7.64 -21.26
N SER A 17 10.01 6.63 -22.08
CA SER A 17 9.72 5.29 -21.55
C SER A 17 11.04 4.59 -21.28
N THR A 18 11.14 3.89 -20.14
CA THR A 18 12.28 3.07 -19.66
C THR A 18 13.28 3.79 -18.75
N VAL A 19 12.94 3.88 -17.46
CA VAL A 19 13.96 3.83 -16.41
C VAL A 19 14.26 2.36 -16.17
N GLY A 20 15.41 1.95 -16.71
CA GLY A 20 16.02 0.67 -16.47
C GLY A 20 16.39 0.47 -15.00
N GLY A 21 16.56 -0.81 -14.66
CA GLY A 21 16.83 -1.28 -13.32
C GLY A 21 18.02 -0.58 -12.64
N THR A 22 17.77 -0.20 -11.40
CA THR A 22 18.81 -0.08 -10.38
C THR A 22 18.46 -1.05 -9.27
N ARG A 23 19.32 -2.04 -9.06
CA ARG A 23 19.30 -2.90 -7.87
C ARG A 23 19.55 -2.01 -6.65
N GLY A 24 18.64 -2.06 -5.68
CA GLY A 24 18.88 -1.62 -4.31
C GLY A 24 17.98 -0.46 -3.86
N GLY A 25 17.01 -0.79 -3.00
CA GLY A 25 16.46 0.14 -2.01
C GLY A 25 15.32 1.06 -2.47
N SER A 26 14.11 0.79 -1.96
CA SER A 26 13.08 1.79 -1.63
C SER A 26 12.45 2.66 -2.74
N GLY A 27 12.88 2.60 -4.00
CA GLY A 27 12.28 3.38 -5.10
C GLY A 27 11.05 2.75 -5.77
N MET A 28 10.83 1.44 -5.58
CA MET A 28 9.77 0.70 -6.26
C MET A 28 8.41 0.81 -5.54
N ALA A 29 8.41 0.94 -4.22
CA ALA A 29 7.19 1.09 -3.41
C ALA A 29 6.45 2.41 -3.70
N ALA A 30 7.20 3.50 -3.95
CA ALA A 30 6.63 4.81 -4.25
C ALA A 30 5.97 4.89 -5.64
N LEU A 31 6.46 4.10 -6.62
CA LEU A 31 5.86 4.02 -7.94
C LEU A 31 4.58 3.16 -7.93
N GLU A 32 4.56 2.07 -7.17
CA GLU A 32 3.41 1.15 -7.11
C GLU A 32 2.20 1.72 -6.35
N CYS A 33 2.40 2.58 -5.35
CA CYS A 33 1.28 3.20 -4.63
C CYS A 33 0.58 4.36 -5.38
N GLY A 34 1.11 4.84 -6.51
CA GLY A 34 0.52 5.97 -7.25
C GLY A 34 0.41 5.81 -8.75
N ALA A 35 1.27 5.01 -9.40
CA ALA A 35 1.28 4.91 -10.86
C ALA A 35 0.13 4.04 -11.41
N VAL A 36 -0.32 3.03 -10.66
CA VAL A 36 -1.36 2.12 -11.13
C VAL A 36 -2.75 2.75 -11.02
N GLY A 37 -2.98 3.56 -9.98
CA GLY A 37 -4.27 4.19 -9.71
C GLY A 37 -4.57 5.44 -10.54
N ALA A 38 -3.62 6.38 -10.59
CA ALA A 38 -3.80 7.65 -11.31
C ALA A 38 -3.77 7.44 -12.83
N GLY A 39 -2.96 6.49 -13.32
CA GLY A 39 -2.84 6.19 -14.75
C GLY A 39 -4.09 5.53 -15.34
N LEU A 40 -4.76 4.65 -14.60
CA LEU A 40 -5.91 3.89 -15.12
C LEU A 40 -7.17 4.76 -15.23
N ALA A 41 -7.46 5.60 -14.24
CA ALA A 41 -8.59 6.54 -14.26
C ALA A 41 -8.41 7.62 -15.33
N ALA A 42 -7.20 8.16 -15.47
CA ALA A 42 -6.86 9.08 -16.56
C ALA A 42 -6.95 8.42 -17.94
N ALA A 43 -6.45 7.17 -18.08
CA ALA A 43 -6.51 6.43 -19.34
C ALA A 43 -7.93 6.04 -19.75
N ILE A 44 -8.83 5.73 -18.79
CA ILE A 44 -10.25 5.45 -19.08
C ILE A 44 -10.98 6.73 -19.50
N CYS A 45 -10.74 7.86 -18.82
CA CYS A 45 -11.33 9.14 -19.19
C CYS A 45 -10.85 9.62 -20.58
N LEU A 46 -9.57 9.46 -20.89
CA LEU A 46 -9.00 9.78 -22.20
C LEU A 46 -9.59 8.86 -23.29
N ALA A 47 -9.75 7.56 -23.01
CA ALA A 47 -10.37 6.61 -23.94
C ALA A 47 -11.87 6.86 -24.18
N ALA A 48 -12.56 7.53 -23.24
CA ALA A 48 -13.95 7.96 -23.38
C ALA A 48 -14.11 9.34 -24.06
N GLY A 49 -13.02 9.93 -24.58
CA GLY A 49 -13.02 11.20 -25.31
C GLY A 49 -12.87 12.45 -24.43
N GLY A 50 -12.58 12.28 -23.14
CA GLY A 50 -12.27 13.40 -22.24
C GLY A 50 -10.91 14.03 -22.56
N ASN A 51 -10.74 15.33 -22.34
CA ASN A 51 -9.45 15.99 -22.54
C ASN A 51 -8.53 15.81 -21.32
N ALA A 52 -7.21 15.95 -21.52
CA ALA A 52 -6.22 15.72 -20.48
C ALA A 52 -6.44 16.54 -19.19
N ALA A 53 -6.97 17.76 -19.26
CA ALA A 53 -7.27 18.59 -18.08
C ALA A 53 -8.53 18.12 -17.34
N THR A 54 -9.56 17.65 -18.06
CA THR A 54 -10.76 17.04 -17.47
C THR A 54 -10.46 15.66 -16.87
N CYS A 55 -9.54 14.91 -17.48
CA CYS A 55 -9.13 13.58 -17.03
C CYS A 55 -8.11 13.60 -15.89
N ALA A 56 -7.30 14.65 -15.77
CA ALA A 56 -6.63 14.99 -14.52
C ALA A 56 -7.65 15.29 -13.41
N GLY A 57 -8.78 15.92 -13.76
CA GLY A 57 -9.95 16.06 -12.90
C GLY A 57 -10.66 14.74 -12.57
N ALA A 58 -10.66 13.74 -13.46
CA ALA A 58 -11.18 12.39 -13.19
C ALA A 58 -10.22 11.56 -12.32
N ALA A 59 -8.92 11.80 -12.39
CA ALA A 59 -7.97 11.34 -11.36
C ALA A 59 -8.25 12.00 -9.99
N ALA A 60 -8.80 13.23 -9.98
CA ALA A 60 -9.25 13.91 -8.77
C ALA A 60 -10.71 13.58 -8.35
N GLY A 61 -11.54 13.03 -9.24
CA GLY A 61 -12.99 12.89 -9.06
C GLY A 61 -13.55 11.47 -9.24
N GLY A 62 -12.75 10.48 -9.63
CA GLY A 62 -13.23 9.14 -9.98
C GLY A 62 -12.21 8.01 -9.87
N GLY A 63 -11.09 8.20 -9.15
CA GLY A 63 -10.10 7.16 -8.84
C GLY A 63 -10.14 6.74 -7.38
N LEU A 64 -11.24 6.15 -6.91
CA LEU A 64 -11.35 5.68 -5.51
C LEU A 64 -10.35 4.55 -5.17
N LEU A 65 -9.77 3.88 -6.17
CA LEU A 65 -8.88 2.71 -6.02
C LEU A 65 -7.40 3.02 -6.34
N GLY A 66 -6.93 4.23 -6.01
CA GLY A 66 -5.61 4.64 -6.50
C GLY A 66 -5.00 5.93 -5.99
N ALA A 67 -5.79 6.78 -5.32
CA ALA A 67 -5.32 8.03 -4.72
C ALA A 67 -5.30 7.98 -3.18
N GLY A 68 -5.42 6.79 -2.58
CA GLY A 68 -5.35 6.60 -1.14
C GLY A 68 -3.91 6.77 -0.66
N ALA A 69 -3.71 7.60 0.36
CA ALA A 69 -2.41 7.99 0.91
C ALA A 69 -1.42 6.81 1.00
N CYS A 70 -0.22 6.99 0.44
CA CYS A 70 0.91 6.06 0.52
C CYS A 70 1.45 5.97 1.96
N TYR A 71 0.62 5.56 2.93
CA TYR A 71 1.11 5.10 4.21
C TYR A 71 1.67 3.69 4.00
N THR A 72 2.93 3.61 3.59
CA THR A 72 3.61 2.34 3.36
C THR A 72 4.12 1.81 4.71
N TYR A 73 3.36 0.89 5.32
CA TYR A 73 3.79 0.19 6.53
C TYR A 73 5.21 -0.36 6.40
N ALA A 74 5.62 -0.78 5.19
CA ALA A 74 6.98 -1.20 4.86
C ALA A 74 8.07 -0.15 5.15
N GLU A 75 7.86 1.13 4.79
CA GLU A 75 8.84 2.19 5.08
C GLU A 75 8.96 2.44 6.58
N LYS A 76 7.83 2.42 7.30
CA LYS A 76 7.83 2.54 8.76
C LYS A 76 8.55 1.35 9.39
N TYR A 77 8.23 0.13 8.95
CA TYR A 77 8.87 -1.09 9.41
C TYR A 77 10.40 -1.03 9.27
N GLU A 78 10.90 -0.67 8.07
CA GLU A 78 12.35 -0.54 7.85
C GLU A 78 12.96 0.61 8.66
N LYS A 79 12.27 1.76 8.76
CA LYS A 79 12.72 2.84 9.64
C LYS A 79 12.84 2.38 11.10
N ARG A 80 11.86 1.63 11.61
CA ARG A 80 11.93 1.09 12.98
C ARG A 80 13.08 0.11 13.15
N ARG A 81 13.34 -0.73 12.14
CA ARG A 81 14.51 -1.64 12.17
C ARG A 81 15.83 -0.88 12.20
N GLN A 82 15.94 0.20 11.44
CA GLN A 82 17.11 1.08 11.48
C GLN A 82 17.26 1.78 12.84
N GLU A 83 16.16 2.22 13.44
CA GLU A 83 16.16 2.83 14.79
C GLU A 83 16.58 1.83 15.89
N LEU A 84 16.30 0.54 15.70
CA LEU A 84 16.70 -0.54 16.60
C LEU A 84 18.14 -1.04 16.37
N ALA A 85 18.72 -0.78 15.20
CA ALA A 85 20.01 -1.32 14.81
C ALA A 85 21.12 -0.97 15.82
N GLY A 86 21.89 -1.98 16.22
CA GLY A 86 22.92 -1.87 17.27
C GLY A 86 22.39 -1.85 18.71
N LYS A 87 21.08 -2.01 18.91
CA LYS A 87 20.40 -2.08 20.22
C LYS A 87 19.42 -3.25 20.30
N GLU A 88 19.61 -4.27 19.46
CA GLU A 88 18.65 -5.36 19.28
C GLU A 88 18.47 -6.23 20.53
N ASP A 89 19.52 -6.33 21.36
CA ASP A 89 19.53 -7.08 22.62
C ASP A 89 19.02 -6.26 23.83
N ASP A 90 18.82 -4.95 23.67
CA ASP A 90 18.38 -4.05 24.73
C ASP A 90 16.85 -4.07 24.87
N LEU A 91 16.35 -4.42 26.07
CA LEU A 91 14.93 -4.62 26.32
C LEU A 91 14.13 -3.32 26.17
N ASP A 92 14.66 -2.18 26.58
CA ASP A 92 13.98 -0.88 26.49
C ASP A 92 13.90 -0.40 25.05
N ALA A 93 14.99 -0.55 24.29
CA ALA A 93 15.03 -0.28 22.85
C ALA A 93 14.04 -1.19 22.10
N ARG A 94 13.95 -2.47 22.50
CA ARG A 94 12.99 -3.39 21.92
C ARG A 94 11.54 -3.01 22.25
N LEU A 95 11.25 -2.65 23.49
CA LEU A 95 9.92 -2.17 23.87
C LEU A 95 9.53 -0.92 23.06
N LYS A 96 10.45 0.02 22.88
CA LYS A 96 10.22 1.19 22.01
C LYS A 96 9.94 0.79 20.55
N TYR A 97 10.72 -0.14 20.01
CA TYR A 97 10.53 -0.68 18.67
C TYR A 97 9.14 -1.32 18.51
N VAL A 98 8.75 -2.19 19.44
CA VAL A 98 7.45 -2.90 19.38
C VAL A 98 6.28 -1.92 19.53
N ARG A 99 6.33 -0.99 20.50
CA ARG A 99 5.29 0.04 20.66
C ARG A 99 5.14 0.87 19.38
N GLY A 100 6.26 1.26 18.78
CA GLY A 100 6.29 2.00 17.52
C GLY A 100 5.64 1.23 16.36
N LEU A 101 5.97 -0.06 16.20
CA LEU A 101 5.32 -0.91 15.20
C LEU A 101 3.83 -1.08 15.46
N ASN A 102 3.41 -1.27 16.71
CA ASN A 102 2.00 -1.36 17.06
C ASN A 102 1.21 -0.08 16.73
N GLU A 103 1.81 1.09 16.93
CA GLU A 103 1.21 2.37 16.51
C GLU A 103 1.12 2.50 14.99
N ASP A 104 2.15 2.05 14.29
CA ASP A 104 2.20 2.10 12.82
C ASP A 104 1.21 1.10 12.19
N SER A 105 1.11 -0.13 12.72
CA SER A 105 0.09 -1.12 12.33
C SER A 105 -1.32 -0.61 12.58
N LYS A 106 -1.58 0.02 13.74
CA LYS A 106 -2.91 0.59 14.03
C LYS A 106 -3.31 1.63 12.99
N LYS A 107 -2.42 2.57 12.66
CA LYS A 107 -2.69 3.59 11.63
C LYS A 107 -2.90 2.95 10.26
N SER A 108 -2.09 1.96 9.91
CA SER A 108 -2.24 1.22 8.66
C SER A 108 -3.60 0.51 8.57
N ASN A 109 -4.07 -0.10 9.65
CA ASN A 109 -5.37 -0.78 9.72
C ASN A 109 -6.54 0.19 9.62
N GLU A 110 -6.43 1.38 10.21
CA GLU A 110 -7.45 2.43 10.06
C GLU A 110 -7.57 2.87 8.59
N GLU A 111 -6.44 3.03 7.89
CA GLU A 111 -6.43 3.36 6.46
C GLU A 111 -6.90 2.19 5.57
N LEU A 112 -6.47 0.96 5.87
CA LEU A 112 -6.91 -0.23 5.15
C LEU A 112 -8.43 -0.44 5.31
N ASN A 113 -9.00 -0.20 6.49
CA ASN A 113 -10.45 -0.24 6.70
C ASN A 113 -11.20 0.78 5.84
N LYS A 114 -10.68 2.01 5.73
CA LYS A 114 -11.26 3.04 4.85
C LYS A 114 -11.22 2.59 3.40
N ARG A 115 -10.09 2.04 2.94
CA ARG A 115 -9.94 1.48 1.59
C ARG A 115 -10.92 0.35 1.34
N VAL A 116 -11.05 -0.63 2.24
CA VAL A 116 -12.05 -1.71 2.15
C VAL A 116 -13.47 -1.17 1.98
N THR A 117 -13.83 -0.13 2.74
CA THR A 117 -15.15 0.49 2.65
C THR A 117 -15.37 1.18 1.29
N GLN A 118 -14.37 1.89 0.79
CA GLN A 118 -14.42 2.54 -0.52
C GLN A 118 -14.48 1.53 -1.67
N VAL A 119 -13.62 0.50 -1.61
CA VAL A 119 -13.58 -0.63 -2.53
C VAL A 119 -14.94 -1.31 -2.60
N SER A 120 -15.56 -1.61 -1.45
CA SER A 120 -16.85 -2.31 -1.41
C SER A 120 -17.95 -1.52 -2.12
N LYS A 121 -18.07 -0.20 -1.86
CA LYS A 121 -19.04 0.67 -2.54
C LYS A 121 -18.80 0.76 -4.04
N HIS A 122 -17.54 0.79 -4.45
CA HIS A 122 -17.18 0.82 -5.87
C HIS A 122 -17.51 -0.51 -6.55
N THR A 123 -17.18 -1.64 -5.91
CA THR A 123 -17.55 -2.98 -6.38
C THR A 123 -19.06 -3.13 -6.52
N ASP A 124 -19.87 -2.60 -5.60
CA ASP A 124 -21.34 -2.57 -5.74
C ASP A 124 -21.78 -1.87 -7.04
N THR A 125 -21.13 -0.75 -7.36
CA THR A 125 -21.40 0.00 -8.60
C THR A 125 -20.99 -0.80 -9.84
N VAL A 126 -19.84 -1.46 -9.81
CA VAL A 126 -19.36 -2.30 -10.91
C VAL A 126 -20.28 -3.50 -11.12
N VAL A 127 -20.73 -4.17 -10.06
CA VAL A 127 -21.70 -5.27 -10.14
C VAL A 127 -22.99 -4.81 -10.82
N ALA A 128 -23.54 -3.66 -10.43
CA ALA A 128 -24.72 -3.11 -11.09
C ALA A 128 -24.49 -2.81 -12.58
N GLN A 129 -23.30 -2.35 -12.97
CA GLN A 129 -22.95 -2.14 -14.39
C GLN A 129 -22.81 -3.46 -15.16
N ILE A 130 -22.34 -4.54 -14.52
CA ILE A 130 -22.30 -5.89 -15.10
C ILE A 130 -23.74 -6.37 -15.37
N GLU A 131 -24.62 -6.28 -14.37
CA GLU A 131 -26.02 -6.71 -14.47
C GLU A 131 -26.80 -5.94 -15.54
N GLN A 132 -26.52 -4.63 -15.68
CA GLN A 132 -27.14 -3.79 -16.71
C GLN A 132 -26.49 -3.92 -18.09
N GLY A 133 -25.37 -4.67 -18.22
CA GLY A 133 -24.61 -4.79 -19.47
C GLY A 133 -23.97 -3.48 -19.94
N THR A 134 -23.77 -2.52 -19.04
CA THR A 134 -23.26 -1.18 -19.36
C THR A 134 -21.73 -1.05 -19.22
N ILE A 135 -21.08 -2.03 -18.60
CA ILE A 135 -19.62 -2.09 -18.50
C ILE A 135 -19.00 -2.88 -19.66
N SER A 136 -17.93 -2.32 -20.26
CA SER A 136 -17.15 -3.04 -21.27
C SER A 136 -16.24 -4.08 -20.63
N GLN A 137 -15.91 -5.14 -21.37
CA GLN A 137 -14.96 -6.17 -20.92
C GLN A 137 -13.58 -5.59 -20.55
N GLN A 138 -13.12 -4.60 -21.32
CA GLN A 138 -11.86 -3.91 -21.04
C GLN A 138 -11.92 -3.14 -19.72
N LYS A 139 -13.04 -2.48 -19.41
CA LYS A 139 -13.22 -1.77 -18.13
C LYS A 139 -13.31 -2.76 -16.97
N LEU A 140 -14.07 -3.85 -17.12
CA LEU A 140 -14.16 -4.90 -16.10
C LEU A 140 -12.80 -5.53 -15.78
N ALA A 141 -11.97 -5.81 -16.78
CA ALA A 141 -10.62 -6.33 -16.58
C ALA A 141 -9.75 -5.37 -15.75
N LYS A 142 -9.86 -4.07 -16.01
CA LYS A 142 -9.17 -3.00 -15.26
C LYS A 142 -9.61 -2.92 -13.80
N GLU A 143 -10.91 -3.05 -13.52
CA GLU A 143 -11.42 -3.08 -12.15
C GLU A 143 -10.90 -4.30 -11.38
N ARG A 144 -10.89 -5.48 -12.01
CA ARG A 144 -10.32 -6.71 -11.41
C ARG A 144 -8.82 -6.56 -11.11
N GLU A 145 -8.07 -5.95 -12.02
CA GLU A 145 -6.64 -5.68 -11.82
C GLU A 145 -6.41 -4.71 -10.65
N ALA A 146 -7.21 -3.65 -10.53
CA ALA A 146 -7.12 -2.71 -9.41
C ALA A 146 -7.38 -3.40 -8.07
N LEU A 147 -8.41 -4.25 -7.98
CA LEU A 147 -8.70 -5.04 -6.77
C LEU A 147 -7.59 -6.04 -6.44
N LEU A 148 -7.01 -6.68 -7.46
CA LEU A 148 -5.87 -7.59 -7.27
C LEU A 148 -4.66 -6.87 -6.67
N ASN A 149 -4.39 -5.64 -7.12
CA ASN A 149 -3.28 -4.84 -6.60
C ASN A 149 -3.52 -4.39 -5.15
N GLU A 150 -4.74 -3.96 -4.80
CA GLU A 150 -5.12 -3.66 -3.41
C GLU A 150 -4.97 -4.90 -2.50
N GLU A 151 -5.44 -6.06 -2.97
CA GLU A 151 -5.28 -7.34 -2.25
C GLU A 151 -3.79 -7.68 -2.06
N LYS A 152 -2.94 -7.49 -3.08
CA LYS A 152 -1.50 -7.74 -2.99
C LYS A 152 -0.83 -6.83 -1.96
N LEU A 153 -1.10 -5.53 -2.00
CA LEU A 153 -0.54 -4.56 -1.04
C LEU A 153 -0.94 -4.90 0.40
N ALA A 154 -2.19 -5.29 0.62
CA ALA A 154 -2.66 -5.70 1.94
C ALA A 154 -2.02 -7.04 2.39
N ASN A 155 -1.77 -7.98 1.47
CA ASN A 155 -1.03 -9.20 1.76
C ASN A 155 0.45 -8.94 2.11
N ASP A 156 1.10 -8.00 1.42
CA ASP A 156 2.47 -7.59 1.72
C ASP A 156 2.58 -7.00 3.14
N GLN A 157 1.60 -6.19 3.55
CA GLN A 157 1.49 -5.72 4.95
C GLN A 157 1.35 -6.89 5.93
N VAL A 158 0.44 -7.85 5.66
CA VAL A 158 0.27 -9.05 6.49
C VAL A 158 1.58 -9.83 6.63
N ALA A 159 2.35 -9.97 5.55
CA ALA A 159 3.64 -10.67 5.60
C ALA A 159 4.66 -9.96 6.49
N LEU A 160 4.74 -8.63 6.41
CA LEU A 160 5.63 -7.83 7.26
C LEU A 160 5.22 -7.90 8.74
N GLU A 161 3.92 -7.78 9.04
CA GLU A 161 3.39 -7.89 10.41
C GLU A 161 3.63 -9.27 11.02
N LYS A 162 3.49 -10.35 10.23
CA LYS A 162 3.86 -11.71 10.65
C LYS A 162 5.34 -11.81 11.00
N SER A 163 6.20 -11.33 10.11
CA SER A 163 7.65 -11.35 10.32
C SER A 163 8.06 -10.57 11.58
N ALA A 164 7.47 -9.39 11.77
CA ALA A 164 7.69 -8.57 12.96
C ALA A 164 7.27 -9.31 14.24
N LEU A 165 6.09 -9.90 14.24
CA LEU A 165 5.54 -10.62 15.38
C LEU A 165 6.37 -11.86 15.75
N GLU A 166 6.85 -12.61 14.75
CA GLU A 166 7.74 -13.75 14.97
C GLU A 166 9.08 -13.32 15.58
N ASP A 167 9.65 -12.21 15.11
CA ASP A 167 10.86 -11.63 15.67
C ASP A 167 10.67 -11.19 17.14
N MET A 168 9.55 -10.55 17.46
CA MET A 168 9.21 -10.18 18.84
C MET A 168 9.06 -11.39 19.75
N LYS A 169 8.37 -12.45 19.29
CA LYS A 169 8.20 -13.71 20.05
C LYS A 169 9.53 -14.40 20.29
N ARG A 170 10.42 -14.42 19.29
CA ARG A 170 11.79 -14.97 19.45
C ARG A 170 12.57 -14.20 20.51
N PHE A 171 12.58 -12.87 20.42
CA PHE A 171 13.28 -12.03 21.39
C PHE A 171 12.74 -12.21 22.80
N GLN A 172 11.42 -12.24 22.98
CA GLN A 172 10.79 -12.50 24.28
C GLN A 172 11.25 -13.85 24.86
N ALA A 173 11.27 -14.92 24.05
CA ALA A 173 11.73 -16.22 24.49
C ALA A 173 13.22 -16.23 24.87
N GLU A 174 14.06 -15.50 24.14
CA GLU A 174 15.48 -15.30 24.47
C GLU A 174 15.67 -14.52 25.77
N GLN A 175 14.94 -13.42 25.95
CA GLN A 175 15.07 -12.59 27.13
C GLN A 175 14.58 -13.30 28.40
N LYS A 176 13.48 -14.06 28.32
CA LYS A 176 13.00 -14.90 29.44
C LYS A 176 14.03 -15.94 29.86
N ARG A 177 14.81 -16.48 28.91
CA ARG A 177 15.94 -17.39 29.22
C ARG A 177 17.13 -16.67 29.86
N LYS A 178 17.45 -15.45 29.42
CA LYS A 178 18.61 -14.67 29.90
C LYS A 178 18.40 -14.06 31.29
N THR A 179 17.21 -13.53 31.56
CA THR A 179 16.98 -12.62 32.70
C THR A 179 15.91 -13.11 33.70
N GLY A 180 15.29 -14.27 33.45
CA GLY A 180 14.13 -14.74 34.20
C GLY A 180 12.84 -14.02 33.78
N ALA A 181 11.67 -14.60 34.05
CA ALA A 181 10.39 -14.13 33.49
C ALA A 181 9.69 -13.02 34.30
N ASP A 182 10.11 -12.78 35.55
CA ASP A 182 9.34 -11.98 36.54
C ASP A 182 9.74 -10.50 36.62
N SER A 183 9.86 -9.82 35.48
CA SER A 183 10.05 -8.37 35.45
C SER A 183 8.85 -7.65 34.82
N ALA A 184 8.57 -6.43 35.29
CA ALA A 184 7.51 -5.59 34.72
C ALA A 184 7.73 -5.32 33.21
N ALA A 185 8.99 -5.21 32.78
CA ALA A 185 9.35 -5.02 31.37
C ALA A 185 9.03 -6.25 30.51
N HIS A 186 9.17 -7.48 31.04
CA HIS A 186 8.70 -8.69 30.36
C HIS A 186 7.19 -8.73 30.22
N ALA A 187 6.46 -8.39 31.29
CA ALA A 187 5.00 -8.32 31.24
C ALA A 187 4.50 -7.29 30.22
N GLU A 188 5.20 -6.18 30.09
CA GLU A 188 4.90 -5.18 29.08
C GLU A 188 5.18 -5.67 27.65
N LEU A 189 6.33 -6.32 27.43
CA LEU A 189 6.65 -6.90 26.13
C LEU A 189 5.61 -7.95 25.72
N ASP A 190 5.16 -8.80 26.66
CA ASP A 190 4.08 -9.75 26.46
C ASP A 190 2.77 -9.06 26.04
N ALA A 191 2.44 -7.93 26.66
CA ALA A 191 1.23 -7.16 26.34
C ALA A 191 1.30 -6.54 24.94
N GLU A 192 2.44 -5.97 24.56
CA GLU A 192 2.64 -5.38 23.25
C GLU A 192 2.70 -6.43 22.13
N ILE A 193 3.25 -7.63 22.39
CA ILE A 193 3.17 -8.77 21.47
C ILE A 193 1.72 -9.21 21.24
N LYS A 194 0.92 -9.30 22.31
CA LYS A 194 -0.52 -9.61 22.19
C LYS A 194 -1.27 -8.54 21.41
N LYS A 195 -0.87 -7.27 21.54
CA LYS A 195 -1.43 -6.16 20.76
C LYS A 195 -1.08 -6.28 19.27
N GLN A 196 0.17 -6.58 18.93
CA GLN A 196 0.60 -6.80 17.54
C GLN A 196 -0.14 -7.97 16.91
N GLN A 197 -0.36 -9.06 17.66
CA GLN A 197 -1.15 -10.22 17.22
C GLN A 197 -2.59 -9.82 16.85
N ARG A 198 -3.27 -9.02 17.69
CA ARG A 198 -4.64 -8.54 17.40
C ARG A 198 -4.68 -7.61 16.18
N LEU A 199 -3.69 -6.74 16.02
CA LEU A 199 -3.58 -5.86 14.87
C LEU A 199 -3.39 -6.67 13.58
N LEU A 200 -2.50 -7.66 13.60
CA LEU A 200 -2.32 -8.58 12.48
C LEU A 200 -3.62 -9.31 12.10
N GLU A 201 -4.36 -9.81 13.08
CA GLU A 201 -5.66 -10.45 12.83
C GLU A 201 -6.68 -9.50 12.20
N GLU A 202 -6.66 -8.22 12.57
CA GLU A 202 -7.48 -7.20 11.93
C GLU A 202 -7.06 -6.96 10.47
N THR A 203 -5.76 -6.80 10.21
CA THR A 203 -5.22 -6.67 8.86
C THR A 203 -5.65 -7.86 7.99
N GLN A 204 -5.53 -9.09 8.50
CA GLN A 204 -5.94 -10.31 7.80
C GLN A 204 -7.43 -10.34 7.47
N ARG A 205 -8.30 -9.89 8.39
CA ARG A 205 -9.75 -9.80 8.13
C ARG A 205 -10.04 -8.78 7.03
N GLN A 206 -9.39 -7.62 7.07
CA GLN A 206 -9.55 -6.57 6.06
C GLN A 206 -9.04 -7.02 4.68
N THR A 207 -7.88 -7.67 4.62
CA THR A 207 -7.36 -8.30 3.39
C THR A 207 -8.33 -9.34 2.83
N SER A 208 -8.93 -10.17 3.70
CA SER A 208 -9.94 -11.15 3.28
C SER A 208 -11.19 -10.47 2.71
N ALA A 209 -11.60 -9.33 3.28
CA ALA A 209 -12.71 -8.55 2.74
C ALA A 209 -12.41 -7.99 1.35
N LEU A 210 -11.18 -7.52 1.08
CA LEU A 210 -10.76 -7.11 -0.28
C LEU A 210 -10.84 -8.28 -1.27
N ALA A 211 -10.33 -9.45 -0.88
CA ALA A 211 -10.38 -10.65 -1.71
C ALA A 211 -11.83 -11.04 -2.04
N SER A 212 -12.75 -10.92 -1.08
CA SER A 212 -14.19 -11.13 -1.31
C SER A 212 -14.78 -10.13 -2.30
N GLN A 213 -14.36 -8.84 -2.28
CA GLN A 213 -14.82 -7.87 -3.28
C GLN A 213 -14.35 -8.25 -4.69
N ARG A 214 -13.12 -8.75 -4.84
CA ARG A 214 -12.61 -9.23 -6.12
C ARG A 214 -13.40 -10.41 -6.67
N GLN A 215 -13.91 -11.30 -5.82
CA GLN A 215 -14.71 -12.45 -6.26
C GLN A 215 -16.09 -12.06 -6.81
N ARG A 216 -16.56 -10.84 -6.55
CA ARG A 216 -17.88 -10.37 -6.99
C ARG A 216 -17.90 -9.85 -8.43
N ILE A 217 -16.73 -9.47 -8.98
CA ILE A 217 -16.63 -8.86 -10.32
C ILE A 217 -15.66 -9.60 -11.20
#